data_AF-A0A959XIY0-F1
#
_entry.id   AF-A0A959XIY0-F1
#
_cell.length_a   1.000
_cell.length_b   1.000
_cell.length_c   1.000
_cell.angle_alpha   90.00
_cell.angle_beta   90.00
_cell.angle_gamma   90.00
#
_symmetry.space_group_name_H-M   'P 1'
#
loop_
_entity.id
_entity.type
_entity.pdbx_description
1 polymer ?
#
loop_
_entity_poly.entity_id
_entity_poly.type
_entity_poly.pdbx_seq_one_letter_code
_entity_poly.pdbx_strand_id
1 'polypeptide(L)'
;ADLWADLWAGVGLMLVPDFTFADPAIVESSGLVVRDGLFVTVNDSGDRGRVFTVDGSGVTVGVTSWSPAPVDVEALAPAGDGEVWVGDIGDNTASRASVTVLRVPVGPGDRTVTPPAYTLVYPDGAHDAETLLAAPDGRLLVVTKDLTGGTVYAAPRQLSTAEPNRLRPIADALGFATDGSFFPDGRHYVVRGYGRAAVYTWPGSREVASFRLPPQPQGEGIGVGEDGWVYLSSEGEHSRVLRDVAVSAWGWLRSAVVFAGGALRLLLGHGQAP
;
A
#
# COMPACT_ATOMS: atom_id res chain seq x y z
N ALA A 1 23.34 -8.40 13.51
CA ALA A 1 23.81 -7.81 12.24
C ALA A 1 22.76 -8.15 11.20
N ASP A 2 21.98 -7.15 10.78
CA ASP A 2 20.84 -7.30 9.87
C ASP A 2 21.37 -7.66 8.48
N LEU A 3 21.44 -8.97 8.17
CA LEU A 3 21.72 -9.51 6.83
C LEU A 3 20.79 -8.91 5.75
N TRP A 4 19.68 -8.28 6.14
CA TRP A 4 18.73 -7.59 5.27
C TRP A 4 19.20 -6.22 4.81
N ALA A 5 19.88 -5.43 5.64
CA ALA A 5 20.33 -4.07 5.27
C ALA A 5 21.40 -4.12 4.16
N ASP A 6 22.26 -5.14 4.20
CA ASP A 6 23.31 -5.35 3.20
C ASP A 6 22.77 -5.90 1.86
N LEU A 7 21.55 -6.46 1.84
CA LEU A 7 20.93 -7.03 0.62
C LEU A 7 20.29 -5.96 -0.29
N TRP A 8 19.87 -4.82 0.27
CA TRP A 8 19.27 -3.72 -0.51
C TRP A 8 20.30 -2.69 -1.01
N ALA A 9 21.50 -2.68 -0.42
CA ALA A 9 22.59 -1.80 -0.78
C ALA A 9 23.27 -2.25 -2.09
N GLY A 10 22.55 -2.21 -3.22
CA GLY A 10 23.16 -2.39 -4.55
C GLY A 10 22.29 -3.03 -5.62
N VAL A 11 21.10 -3.55 -5.30
CA VAL A 11 20.19 -4.12 -6.31
C VAL A 11 19.31 -2.99 -6.86
N GLY A 12 19.59 -2.54 -8.08
CA GLY A 12 18.72 -1.61 -8.79
C GLY A 12 17.37 -2.27 -9.08
N LEU A 13 16.26 -1.54 -8.90
CA LEU A 13 14.96 -2.02 -9.35
C LEU A 13 14.99 -2.30 -10.86
N MET A 14 14.47 -3.44 -11.23
CA MET A 14 14.17 -3.75 -12.62
C MET A 14 12.64 -3.75 -12.71
N LEU A 15 12.09 -2.60 -13.10
CA LEU A 15 10.64 -2.46 -13.27
C LEU A 15 10.26 -2.89 -14.68
N VAL A 16 9.27 -3.76 -14.78
CA VAL A 16 8.65 -4.14 -16.06
C VAL A 16 7.21 -3.65 -16.06
N PRO A 17 6.70 -3.12 -17.19
CA PRO A 17 5.27 -2.94 -17.34
C PRO A 17 4.57 -4.30 -17.15
N ASP A 18 3.55 -4.34 -16.30
CA ASP A 18 2.75 -5.55 -16.08
C ASP A 18 1.48 -5.46 -16.93
N PHE A 19 0.67 -4.41 -16.70
CA PHE A 19 -0.52 -4.09 -17.49
C PHE A 19 -0.78 -2.58 -17.52
N THR A 20 -1.86 -2.19 -18.21
CA THR A 20 -2.39 -0.83 -18.25
C THR A 20 -3.86 -0.86 -17.83
N PHE A 21 -4.32 0.14 -17.08
CA PHE A 21 -5.75 0.26 -16.78
C PHE A 21 -6.56 0.43 -18.08
N ALA A 22 -7.48 -0.49 -18.35
CA ALA A 22 -8.29 -0.48 -19.56
C ALA A 22 -9.49 0.48 -19.46
N ASP A 23 -9.92 0.79 -18.24
CA ASP A 23 -11.05 1.68 -17.97
C ASP A 23 -10.61 3.16 -18.02
N PRO A 24 -11.11 3.96 -18.97
CA PRO A 24 -10.74 5.37 -19.08
C PRO A 24 -11.27 6.22 -17.92
N ALA A 25 -12.13 5.67 -17.05
CA ALA A 25 -12.57 6.36 -15.85
C ALA A 25 -11.55 6.31 -14.71
N ILE A 26 -10.47 5.53 -14.84
CA ILE A 26 -9.30 5.56 -13.94
C ILE A 26 -8.32 6.57 -14.53
N VAL A 27 -8.39 7.81 -14.05
CA VAL A 27 -7.65 8.95 -14.58
C VAL A 27 -6.57 9.43 -13.63
N GLU A 28 -6.76 9.22 -12.33
CA GLU A 28 -5.91 9.79 -11.27
C GLU A 28 -5.61 8.73 -10.21
N SER A 29 -5.14 7.55 -10.62
CA SER A 29 -4.89 6.41 -9.70
C SER A 29 -3.98 6.82 -8.53
N SER A 30 -4.58 6.97 -7.35
CA SER A 30 -3.96 7.31 -6.07
C SER A 30 -4.34 6.23 -5.05
N GLY A 31 -3.36 5.59 -4.43
CA GLY A 31 -3.53 4.40 -3.60
C GLY A 31 -3.68 3.07 -4.38
N LEU A 32 -2.93 2.03 -3.97
CA LEU A 32 -3.00 0.70 -4.60
C LEU A 32 -3.00 -0.47 -3.59
N VAL A 33 -4.04 -1.30 -3.63
CA VAL A 33 -4.11 -2.57 -2.89
C VAL A 33 -4.06 -3.75 -3.86
N VAL A 34 -3.18 -4.73 -3.59
CA VAL A 34 -3.04 -5.95 -4.40
C VAL A 34 -3.30 -7.19 -3.54
N ARG A 35 -4.40 -7.89 -3.82
CA ARG A 35 -4.86 -9.10 -3.09
C ARG A 35 -5.61 -10.03 -4.02
N ASP A 36 -5.43 -11.34 -3.86
CA ASP A 36 -6.14 -12.37 -4.64
C ASP A 36 -6.05 -12.20 -6.18
N GLY A 37 -4.94 -11.63 -6.68
CA GLY A 37 -4.76 -11.31 -8.10
C GLY A 37 -5.59 -10.13 -8.61
N LEU A 38 -6.24 -9.39 -7.71
CA LEU A 38 -6.96 -8.15 -7.99
C LEU A 38 -6.14 -6.93 -7.55
N PHE A 39 -6.30 -5.87 -8.32
CA PHE A 39 -5.72 -4.56 -8.11
C PHE A 39 -6.86 -3.60 -7.80
N VAL A 40 -6.80 -2.97 -6.64
CA VAL A 40 -7.83 -2.05 -6.17
C VAL A 40 -7.23 -0.66 -6.09
N THR A 41 -7.86 0.31 -6.77
CA THR A 41 -7.43 1.71 -6.84
C THR A 41 -8.62 2.65 -6.70
N VAL A 42 -8.34 3.88 -6.30
CA VAL A 42 -9.26 5.03 -6.37
C VAL A 42 -8.65 6.09 -7.28
N ASN A 43 -9.47 7.02 -7.75
CA ASN A 43 -8.96 8.29 -8.24
C ASN A 43 -8.83 9.25 -7.05
N ASP A 44 -7.95 10.23 -7.16
CA ASP A 44 -7.68 11.24 -6.14
C ASP A 44 -8.77 12.34 -6.07
N SER A 45 -8.38 13.53 -5.59
CA SER A 45 -9.19 14.74 -5.49
C SER A 45 -9.98 15.07 -6.77
N GLY A 46 -11.32 14.99 -6.72
CA GLY A 46 -12.20 15.38 -7.83
C GLY A 46 -13.10 14.27 -8.36
N ASP A 47 -12.92 13.02 -7.92
CA ASP A 47 -13.85 11.94 -8.24
C ASP A 47 -15.06 11.89 -7.28
N ARG A 48 -16.07 11.11 -7.68
CA ARG A 48 -17.14 10.66 -6.79
C ARG A 48 -16.65 9.54 -5.89
N GLY A 49 -17.38 9.26 -4.80
CA GLY A 49 -17.08 8.14 -3.92
C GLY A 49 -17.20 6.79 -4.65
N ARG A 50 -16.10 6.28 -5.18
CA ARG A 50 -16.01 4.95 -5.79
C ARG A 50 -14.61 4.35 -5.72
N VAL A 51 -14.54 3.03 -5.76
CA VAL A 51 -13.32 2.23 -5.83
C VAL A 51 -13.43 1.30 -7.04
N PHE A 52 -12.33 1.14 -7.77
CA PHE A 52 -12.22 0.26 -8.93
C PHE A 52 -11.52 -1.03 -8.52
N THR A 53 -12.10 -2.17 -8.87
CA THR A 53 -11.46 -3.49 -8.79
C THR A 53 -11.07 -3.92 -10.18
N VAL A 54 -9.78 -4.17 -10.39
CA VAL A 54 -9.15 -4.45 -11.68
C VAL A 54 -8.48 -5.82 -11.62
N ASP A 55 -8.59 -6.62 -12.67
CA ASP A 55 -7.85 -7.90 -12.76
C ASP A 55 -6.41 -7.71 -13.26
N GLY A 56 -5.59 -8.77 -13.22
CA GLY A 56 -4.20 -8.73 -13.69
C GLY A 56 -4.02 -8.50 -15.20
N SER A 57 -5.10 -8.39 -15.99
CA SER A 57 -5.05 -7.97 -17.39
C SER A 57 -5.31 -6.47 -17.58
N GLY A 58 -5.68 -5.76 -16.51
CA GLY A 58 -6.01 -4.34 -16.52
C GLY A 58 -7.49 -4.04 -16.74
N VAL A 59 -8.35 -5.06 -16.80
CA VAL A 59 -9.81 -4.88 -16.98
C VAL A 59 -10.45 -4.57 -15.64
N THR A 60 -11.25 -3.50 -15.56
CA THR A 60 -12.12 -3.26 -14.40
C THR A 60 -13.21 -4.33 -14.34
N VAL A 61 -13.14 -5.16 -13.30
CA VAL A 61 -14.09 -6.26 -13.06
C VAL A 61 -15.18 -5.91 -12.07
N GLY A 62 -15.08 -4.76 -11.39
CA GLY A 62 -16.15 -4.23 -10.54
C GLY A 62 -15.87 -2.81 -10.06
N VAL A 63 -16.95 -2.04 -9.87
CA VAL A 63 -16.92 -0.71 -9.27
C VAL A 63 -17.84 -0.67 -8.06
N THR A 64 -17.30 -0.32 -6.89
CA THR A 64 -18.13 -0.07 -5.70
C THR A 64 -18.21 1.43 -5.45
N SER A 65 -19.42 1.98 -5.48
CA SER A 65 -19.70 3.40 -5.28
C SER A 65 -20.44 3.66 -3.96
N TRP A 66 -20.29 4.85 -3.38
CA TRP A 66 -21.01 5.29 -2.19
C TRP A 66 -21.42 6.77 -2.30
N SER A 67 -22.29 7.18 -1.37
CA SER A 67 -22.67 8.57 -1.17
C SER A 67 -22.79 8.89 0.33
N PRO A 68 -22.59 10.16 0.76
CA PRO A 68 -22.22 11.32 -0.06
C PRO A 68 -20.82 11.21 -0.66
N ALA A 69 -20.51 12.07 -1.63
CA ALA A 69 -19.16 12.15 -2.19
C ALA A 69 -18.15 12.52 -1.08
N PRO A 70 -16.95 11.93 -1.09
CA PRO A 70 -15.89 12.28 -0.16
C PRO A 70 -15.37 13.69 -0.45
N VAL A 71 -14.59 14.23 0.49
CA VAL A 71 -13.94 15.53 0.29
C VAL A 71 -12.67 15.37 -0.55
N ASP A 72 -11.79 14.45 -0.15
CA ASP A 72 -10.45 14.31 -0.72
C ASP A 72 -9.88 12.90 -0.47
N VAL A 73 -10.17 11.97 -1.38
CA VAL A 73 -9.71 10.57 -1.26
C VAL A 73 -8.30 10.47 -1.79
N GLU A 74 -7.40 9.88 -1.01
CA GLU A 74 -5.96 9.85 -1.34
C GLU A 74 -5.28 8.51 -1.12
N ALA A 75 -5.94 7.56 -0.44
CA ALA A 75 -5.24 6.35 -0.02
C ALA A 75 -6.14 5.14 0.12
N LEU A 76 -5.54 3.97 -0.05
CA LEU A 76 -6.15 2.67 0.20
C LEU A 76 -5.29 1.82 1.13
N ALA A 77 -5.94 0.99 1.96
CA ALA A 77 -5.27 -0.08 2.68
C ALA A 77 -6.17 -1.33 2.74
N PRO A 78 -5.62 -2.55 2.87
CA PRO A 78 -6.44 -3.75 3.05
C PRO A 78 -7.28 -3.68 4.35
N ALA A 79 -8.57 -4.04 4.30
CA ALA A 79 -9.46 -4.08 5.48
C ALA A 79 -9.92 -5.50 5.87
N GLY A 80 -9.45 -6.52 5.15
CA GLY A 80 -9.88 -7.90 5.27
C GLY A 80 -10.35 -8.44 3.92
N ASP A 81 -10.85 -9.68 3.91
CA ASP A 81 -11.27 -10.34 2.69
C ASP A 81 -12.39 -9.56 1.98
N GLY A 82 -12.14 -9.18 0.72
CA GLY A 82 -13.11 -8.43 -0.09
C GLY A 82 -13.43 -7.03 0.43
N GLU A 83 -12.58 -6.42 1.26
CA GLU A 83 -12.76 -5.06 1.75
C GLU A 83 -11.46 -4.26 1.76
N VAL A 84 -11.58 -2.96 1.51
CA VAL A 84 -10.48 -1.99 1.68
C VAL A 84 -10.91 -0.85 2.60
N TRP A 85 -9.92 -0.28 3.27
CA TRP A 85 -10.01 1.03 3.87
C TRP A 85 -9.77 2.06 2.77
N VAL A 86 -10.67 3.03 2.66
CA VAL A 86 -10.53 4.20 1.80
C VAL A 86 -10.26 5.40 2.69
N GLY A 87 -9.14 6.09 2.47
CA GLY A 87 -8.78 7.31 3.17
C GLY A 87 -9.30 8.54 2.43
N ASP A 88 -10.33 9.19 2.97
CA ASP A 88 -10.68 10.57 2.67
C ASP A 88 -9.86 11.46 3.63
N ILE A 89 -8.57 11.58 3.31
CA ILE A 89 -7.51 12.06 4.20
C ILE A 89 -6.67 13.21 3.62
N GLY A 90 -6.87 13.58 2.35
CA GLY A 90 -6.23 14.74 1.74
C GLY A 90 -6.72 16.05 2.36
N ASP A 91 -5.81 17.01 2.47
CA ASP A 91 -6.08 18.35 2.99
C ASP A 91 -4.96 19.33 2.60
N ASN A 92 -4.74 19.58 1.30
CA ASN A 92 -3.61 20.40 0.84
C ASN A 92 -3.57 21.82 1.46
N THR A 93 -4.68 22.30 2.02
CA THR A 93 -4.80 23.61 2.68
C THR A 93 -4.67 23.55 4.21
N ALA A 94 -4.48 22.36 4.79
CA ALA A 94 -4.46 22.09 6.22
C ALA A 94 -5.62 22.77 6.97
N SER A 95 -6.84 22.58 6.47
CA SER A 95 -8.05 23.26 6.96
C SER A 95 -9.07 22.31 7.61
N ARG A 96 -8.93 20.99 7.41
CA ARG A 96 -9.84 19.96 7.90
C ARG A 96 -9.51 19.62 9.34
N ALA A 97 -10.40 19.98 10.27
CA ALA A 97 -10.27 19.63 11.69
C ALA A 97 -10.29 18.11 11.96
N SER A 98 -10.74 17.31 10.99
CA SER A 98 -10.75 15.86 11.02
C SER A 98 -10.79 15.29 9.60
N VAL A 99 -10.28 14.07 9.45
CA VAL A 99 -10.34 13.29 8.21
C VAL A 99 -11.18 12.02 8.43
N THR A 100 -11.50 11.30 7.36
CA THR A 100 -12.36 10.10 7.44
C THR A 100 -11.70 8.91 6.78
N VAL A 101 -11.84 7.74 7.39
CA VAL A 101 -11.59 6.47 6.69
C VAL A 101 -12.91 5.70 6.57
N LEU A 102 -13.14 5.09 5.41
CA LEU A 102 -14.32 4.28 5.12
C LEU A 102 -13.93 2.82 4.95
N ARG A 103 -14.77 1.89 5.42
CA ARG A 103 -14.59 0.46 5.14
C ARG A 103 -15.50 0.05 3.98
N VAL A 104 -14.90 -0.22 2.82
CA VAL A 104 -15.62 -0.39 1.55
C VAL A 104 -15.45 -1.83 1.04
N PRO A 105 -16.54 -2.56 0.73
CA PRO A 105 -16.45 -3.85 0.07
C PRO A 105 -15.99 -3.70 -1.38
N VAL A 106 -15.17 -4.64 -1.85
CA VAL A 106 -14.58 -4.67 -3.19
C VAL A 106 -14.62 -6.07 -3.77
N GLY A 107 -14.41 -6.19 -5.08
CA GLY A 107 -14.46 -7.46 -5.80
C GLY A 107 -15.24 -7.35 -7.12
N PRO A 108 -15.34 -8.44 -7.87
CA PRO A 108 -16.06 -8.45 -9.13
C PRO A 108 -17.54 -8.09 -9.00
N GLY A 109 -18.05 -7.32 -9.96
CA GLY A 109 -19.42 -6.82 -10.04
C GLY A 109 -19.61 -5.43 -9.41
N ASP A 110 -20.50 -4.65 -10.00
CA ASP A 110 -20.77 -3.28 -9.57
C ASP A 110 -21.71 -3.23 -8.37
N ARG A 111 -21.46 -2.29 -7.45
CA ARG A 111 -22.19 -2.14 -6.20
C ARG A 111 -22.37 -0.67 -5.82
N THR A 112 -23.48 -0.39 -5.14
CA THR A 112 -23.69 0.87 -4.42
C THR A 112 -23.90 0.56 -2.94
N VAL A 113 -23.13 1.19 -2.07
CA VAL A 113 -23.08 0.87 -0.64
C VAL A 113 -23.12 2.12 0.24
N THR A 114 -23.43 1.93 1.52
CA THR A 114 -23.24 2.93 2.58
C THR A 114 -22.19 2.37 3.54
N PRO A 115 -20.90 2.63 3.28
CA PRO A 115 -19.82 2.04 4.05
C PRO A 115 -19.76 2.66 5.46
N PRO A 116 -19.37 1.90 6.50
CA PRO A 116 -19.04 2.48 7.79
C PRO A 116 -17.92 3.52 7.63
N ALA A 117 -18.13 4.70 8.22
CA ALA A 117 -17.18 5.81 8.21
C ALA A 117 -16.66 6.07 9.62
N TYR A 118 -15.36 6.36 9.71
CA TYR A 118 -14.66 6.55 10.97
C TYR A 118 -13.89 7.87 10.92
N THR A 119 -14.29 8.82 11.77
CA THR A 119 -13.61 10.11 11.89
C THR A 119 -12.28 9.92 12.60
N LEU A 120 -11.20 10.42 12.01
CA LEU A 120 -9.86 10.48 12.59
C LEU A 120 -9.50 11.93 12.90
N VAL A 121 -8.85 12.15 14.04
CA VAL A 121 -8.43 13.49 14.49
C VAL A 121 -6.97 13.47 14.86
N TYR A 122 -6.18 14.27 14.16
CA TYR A 122 -4.78 14.54 14.49
C TYR A 122 -4.68 15.30 15.83
N PRO A 123 -3.68 15.02 16.68
CA PRO A 123 -3.57 15.64 17.99
C PRO A 123 -3.01 17.08 17.97
N ASP A 124 -2.43 17.50 16.86
CA ASP A 124 -1.58 18.69 16.71
C ASP A 124 -2.05 19.67 15.62
N GLY A 125 -3.18 19.40 14.98
CA GLY A 125 -3.76 20.27 13.96
C GLY A 125 -4.13 19.51 12.69
N ALA A 126 -4.64 20.22 11.69
CA ALA A 126 -4.94 19.65 10.39
C ALA A 126 -3.63 19.31 9.65
N HIS A 127 -3.63 18.21 8.89
CA HIS A 127 -2.50 17.77 8.07
C HIS A 127 -3.01 17.18 6.76
N ASP A 128 -2.25 17.43 5.69
CA ASP A 128 -2.40 16.75 4.42
C ASP A 128 -1.76 15.36 4.51
N ALA A 129 -2.45 14.32 4.03
CA ALA A 129 -1.94 12.96 4.07
C ALA A 129 -2.41 12.15 2.86
N GLU A 130 -1.50 11.37 2.30
CA GLU A 130 -1.74 10.57 1.09
C GLU A 130 -1.28 9.13 1.27
N THR A 131 -1.27 8.63 2.50
CA THR A 131 -0.82 7.28 2.76
C THR A 131 -1.58 6.69 3.92
N LEU A 132 -2.20 5.55 3.67
CA LEU A 132 -2.92 4.76 4.64
C LEU A 132 -2.34 3.35 4.68
N LEU A 133 -2.02 2.86 5.88
CA LEU A 133 -1.46 1.53 6.06
C LEU A 133 -2.31 0.74 7.05
N ALA A 134 -2.57 -0.53 6.76
CA ALA A 134 -3.17 -1.46 7.71
C ALA A 134 -2.06 -2.27 8.40
N ALA A 135 -1.78 -1.94 9.66
CA ALA A 135 -0.76 -2.63 10.44
C ALA A 135 -1.24 -4.03 10.88
N PRO A 136 -0.34 -5.02 10.99
CA PRO A 136 -0.69 -6.39 11.41
C PRO A 136 -1.34 -6.52 12.79
N ASP A 137 -1.23 -5.48 13.62
CA ASP A 137 -1.83 -5.45 14.95
C ASP A 137 -3.23 -4.82 15.00
N GLY A 138 -3.81 -4.57 13.82
CA GLY A 138 -5.16 -4.07 13.60
C GLY A 138 -5.28 -2.55 13.55
N ARG A 139 -4.20 -1.80 13.75
CA ARG A 139 -4.23 -0.33 13.66
C ARG A 139 -4.14 0.14 12.21
N LEU A 140 -4.81 1.26 11.93
CA LEU A 140 -4.49 2.08 10.77
C LEU A 140 -3.35 3.04 11.10
N LEU A 141 -2.44 3.22 10.16
CA LEU A 141 -1.43 4.26 10.18
C LEU A 141 -1.70 5.24 9.05
N VAL A 142 -1.59 6.54 9.33
CA VAL A 142 -1.72 7.62 8.36
C VAL A 142 -0.37 8.32 8.26
N VAL A 143 0.14 8.56 7.05
CA VAL A 143 1.42 9.25 6.84
C VAL A 143 1.19 10.56 6.10
N THR A 144 1.69 11.65 6.66
CA THR A 144 1.48 13.01 6.12
C THR A 144 2.36 13.29 4.91
N LYS A 145 1.85 14.15 4.01
CA LYS A 145 2.56 14.66 2.83
C LYS A 145 3.19 16.00 3.13
N ASP A 146 4.27 15.98 3.91
CA ASP A 146 4.99 17.20 4.27
C ASP A 146 6.30 17.33 3.49
N LEU A 147 6.55 18.53 2.94
CA LEU A 147 7.78 18.87 2.20
C LEU A 147 9.04 18.65 3.04
N THR A 148 8.98 18.95 4.34
CA THR A 148 10.13 18.88 5.25
C THR A 148 10.35 17.51 5.90
N GLY A 149 9.47 16.53 5.61
CA GLY A 149 9.47 15.21 6.23
C GLY A 149 8.09 14.86 6.78
N GLY A 150 7.55 13.71 6.38
CA GLY A 150 6.23 13.24 6.81
C GLY A 150 6.24 12.67 8.23
N THR A 151 5.08 12.53 8.84
CA THR A 151 4.88 11.93 10.16
C THR A 151 3.96 10.74 10.07
N VAL A 152 4.32 9.63 10.72
CA VAL A 152 3.44 8.46 10.87
C VAL A 152 2.57 8.65 12.11
N TYR A 153 1.27 8.70 11.90
CA TYR A 153 0.25 8.73 12.93
C TYR A 153 -0.43 7.37 13.03
N ALA A 154 -0.64 6.87 14.25
CA ALA A 154 -1.36 5.63 14.51
C ALA A 154 -2.76 5.90 15.09
N ALA A 155 -3.77 5.24 14.52
CA ALA A 155 -5.11 5.20 15.05
C ALA A 155 -5.24 4.21 16.24
N PRO A 156 -6.32 4.32 17.05
CA PRO A 156 -6.67 3.29 18.01
C PRO A 156 -6.85 1.92 17.33
N ARG A 157 -6.56 0.83 18.05
CA ARG A 157 -6.74 -0.55 17.56
C ARG A 157 -8.20 -0.87 17.19
N GLN A 158 -9.14 -0.25 17.89
CA GLN A 158 -10.56 -0.41 17.63
C GLN A 158 -11.12 0.97 17.30
N LEU A 159 -11.59 1.14 16.07
CA LEU A 159 -12.20 2.37 15.63
C LEU A 159 -13.67 2.44 16.05
N SER A 160 -14.11 3.63 16.44
CA SER A 160 -15.50 3.96 16.73
C SER A 160 -16.12 4.69 15.55
N THR A 161 -17.33 4.30 15.17
CA THR A 161 -18.19 5.08 14.25
C THR A 161 -18.99 6.16 14.96
N ALA A 162 -19.04 6.13 16.30
CA ALA A 162 -19.83 7.05 17.10
C ALA A 162 -19.00 8.23 17.66
N GLU A 163 -17.69 8.04 17.80
CA GLU A 163 -16.80 9.00 18.45
C GLU A 163 -15.53 9.23 17.62
N PRO A 164 -14.93 10.43 17.64
CA PRO A 164 -13.68 10.69 16.94
C PRO A 164 -12.54 9.80 17.43
N ASN A 165 -11.81 9.21 16.49
CA ASN A 165 -10.65 8.36 16.74
C ASN A 165 -9.38 9.22 16.74
N ARG A 166 -8.85 9.50 17.93
CA ARG A 166 -7.67 10.35 18.08
C ARG A 166 -6.40 9.61 17.67
N LEU A 167 -5.69 10.18 16.70
CA LEU A 167 -4.41 9.72 16.22
C LEU A 167 -3.29 10.05 17.22
N ARG A 168 -2.18 9.33 17.12
CA ARG A 168 -0.95 9.60 17.87
C ARG A 168 0.25 9.57 16.93
N PRO A 169 1.14 10.58 16.93
CA PRO A 169 2.39 10.49 16.20
C PRO A 169 3.23 9.36 16.82
N ILE A 170 3.83 8.53 15.99
CA ILE A 170 4.66 7.40 16.43
C ILE A 170 6.06 7.39 15.83
N ALA A 171 6.28 8.05 14.69
CA ALA A 171 7.57 8.13 14.02
C ALA A 171 7.59 9.18 12.91
N ASP A 172 8.80 9.54 12.47
CA ASP A 172 9.00 10.29 11.24
C ASP A 172 8.93 9.34 10.02
N ALA A 173 8.64 9.90 8.86
CA ALA A 173 8.54 9.21 7.58
C ALA A 173 9.22 9.99 6.45
N LEU A 174 9.18 9.40 5.26
CA LEU A 174 9.62 10.05 4.03
C LEU A 174 8.78 11.32 3.81
N GLY A 175 9.43 12.45 3.50
CA GLY A 175 8.74 13.65 3.04
C GLY A 175 8.09 13.41 1.67
N PHE A 176 6.98 14.09 1.39
CA PHE A 176 6.14 13.82 0.23
C PHE A 176 5.73 12.35 0.11
N ALA A 177 5.23 11.76 1.20
CA ALA A 177 4.61 10.45 1.13
C ALA A 177 3.36 10.53 0.23
N THR A 178 3.26 9.64 -0.76
CA THR A 178 2.14 9.59 -1.73
C THR A 178 1.39 8.27 -1.75
N ASP A 179 1.95 7.20 -1.17
CA ASP A 179 1.23 5.96 -0.83
C ASP A 179 2.12 5.05 0.03
N GLY A 180 1.57 3.95 0.53
CA GLY A 180 2.35 2.93 1.22
C GLY A 180 1.65 1.58 1.31
N SER A 181 2.42 0.52 1.57
CA SER A 181 1.86 -0.81 1.77
C SER A 181 2.71 -1.66 2.70
N PHE A 182 2.05 -2.55 3.44
CA PHE A 182 2.75 -3.52 4.29
C PHE A 182 3.24 -4.70 3.47
N PHE A 183 4.46 -5.16 3.76
CA PHE A 183 4.94 -6.44 3.24
C PHE A 183 4.20 -7.60 3.91
N PRO A 184 4.02 -8.75 3.22
CA PRO A 184 3.38 -9.94 3.79
C PRO A 184 4.05 -10.50 5.03
N ASP A 185 5.30 -10.11 5.31
CA ASP A 185 6.04 -10.55 6.49
C ASP A 185 5.56 -9.88 7.80
N GLY A 186 4.70 -8.86 7.71
CA GLY A 186 4.13 -8.14 8.84
C GLY A 186 5.14 -7.39 9.71
N ARG A 187 6.38 -7.26 9.25
CA ARG A 187 7.48 -6.59 9.98
C ARG A 187 8.04 -5.41 9.22
N HIS A 188 7.62 -5.21 7.98
CA HIS A 188 8.04 -4.09 7.16
C HIS A 188 6.87 -3.47 6.43
N TYR A 189 6.96 -2.17 6.20
CA TYR A 189 6.11 -1.44 5.26
C TYR A 189 6.96 -0.55 4.38
N VAL A 190 6.48 -0.29 3.17
CA VAL A 190 7.08 0.64 2.23
C VAL A 190 6.24 1.92 2.20
N VAL A 191 6.90 3.07 2.15
CA VAL A 191 6.29 4.36 1.86
C VAL A 191 6.90 4.90 0.58
N ARG A 192 6.05 5.24 -0.38
CA ARG A 192 6.37 5.86 -1.64
C ARG A 192 6.36 7.38 -1.49
N GLY A 193 7.26 8.05 -2.19
CA GLY A 193 7.07 9.42 -2.65
C GLY A 193 7.31 9.51 -4.15
N TYR A 194 7.42 10.70 -4.72
CA TYR A 194 7.49 10.85 -6.20
C TYR A 194 8.69 10.21 -6.89
N GLY A 195 9.89 10.27 -6.29
CA GLY A 195 11.14 9.78 -6.91
C GLY A 195 11.84 8.64 -6.17
N ARG A 196 11.34 8.26 -5.00
CA ARG A 196 11.96 7.28 -4.11
C ARG A 196 10.89 6.61 -3.24
N ALA A 197 11.10 5.35 -2.91
CA ALA A 197 10.39 4.68 -1.81
C ALA A 197 11.37 4.26 -0.71
N ALA A 198 10.89 4.23 0.53
CA ALA A 198 11.63 3.78 1.71
C ALA A 198 10.91 2.62 2.39
N VAL A 199 11.68 1.64 2.83
CA VAL A 199 11.21 0.49 3.62
C VAL A 199 11.53 0.73 5.08
N TYR A 200 10.53 0.60 5.92
CA TYR A 200 10.59 0.80 7.36
C TYR A 200 10.29 -0.50 8.10
N THR A 201 10.90 -0.69 9.26
CA THR A 201 10.50 -1.75 10.19
C THR A 201 9.17 -1.44 10.87
N TRP A 202 8.44 -2.45 11.29
CA TRP A 202 7.28 -2.36 12.17
C TRP A 202 7.52 -3.18 13.45
N PRO A 203 7.19 -2.67 14.66
CA PRO A 203 6.55 -1.38 14.95
C PRO A 203 7.50 -0.19 15.14
N GLY A 204 8.81 -0.38 14.93
CA GLY A 204 9.81 0.62 15.26
C GLY A 204 9.96 1.78 14.25
N SER A 205 9.35 1.68 13.06
CA SER A 205 9.40 2.69 12.00
C SER A 205 10.81 3.20 11.65
N ARG A 206 11.83 2.35 11.83
CA ARG A 206 13.20 2.62 11.40
C ARG A 206 13.33 2.32 9.91
N GLU A 207 13.80 3.29 9.13
CA GLU A 207 14.18 3.05 7.75
C GLU A 207 15.33 2.02 7.68
N VAL A 208 15.15 0.97 6.86
CA VAL A 208 16.12 -0.12 6.68
C VAL A 208 16.61 -0.24 5.24
N ALA A 209 15.88 0.31 4.29
CA ALA A 209 16.24 0.33 2.89
C ALA A 209 15.51 1.45 2.16
N SER A 210 16.04 1.83 1.00
CA SER A 210 15.30 2.67 0.07
C SER A 210 15.77 2.48 -1.35
N PHE A 211 14.92 2.91 -2.28
CA PHE A 211 15.18 2.71 -3.69
C PHE A 211 14.56 3.81 -4.55
N ARG A 212 15.17 4.05 -5.71
CA ARG A 212 14.69 5.04 -6.67
C ARG A 212 13.48 4.50 -7.42
N LEU A 213 12.52 5.37 -7.66
CA LEU A 213 11.35 5.10 -8.49
C LEU A 213 11.57 5.69 -9.90
N PRO A 214 10.96 5.09 -10.92
CA PRO A 214 11.03 5.63 -12.27
C PRO A 214 10.22 6.93 -12.33
N PRO A 215 10.54 7.83 -13.27
CA PRO A 215 9.67 8.96 -13.54
C PRO A 215 8.28 8.48 -13.96
N GLN A 216 7.25 8.92 -13.23
CA GLN A 216 5.84 8.74 -13.57
C GLN A 216 5.15 10.11 -13.43
N PRO A 217 4.18 10.46 -14.30
CA PRO A 217 3.29 11.58 -14.04
C PRO A 217 2.52 11.28 -12.74
N GLN A 218 2.68 12.09 -11.70
CA GLN A 218 2.03 11.94 -10.39
C GLN A 218 1.96 10.48 -9.93
N GLY A 219 3.12 10.01 -9.47
CA GLY A 219 3.27 8.65 -8.99
C GLY A 219 2.73 8.46 -7.58
N GLU A 220 1.53 7.89 -7.46
CA GLU A 220 0.74 7.95 -6.21
C GLU A 220 0.10 6.61 -5.78
N GLY A 221 0.48 5.47 -6.38
CA GLY A 221 0.07 4.16 -5.86
C GLY A 221 1.21 3.17 -5.69
N ILE A 222 1.34 2.53 -4.52
CA ILE A 222 2.27 1.43 -4.26
C ILE A 222 1.56 0.29 -3.53
N GLY A 223 1.46 -0.86 -4.19
CA GLY A 223 0.86 -2.07 -3.62
C GLY A 223 1.89 -3.17 -3.45
N VAL A 224 1.85 -3.88 -2.32
CA VAL A 224 2.63 -5.13 -2.15
C VAL A 224 1.69 -6.33 -2.17
N GLY A 225 1.86 -7.17 -3.20
CA GLY A 225 1.13 -8.42 -3.37
C GLY A 225 1.51 -9.45 -2.29
N GLU A 226 0.67 -10.48 -2.14
CA GLU A 226 0.91 -11.57 -1.18
C GLU A 226 2.14 -12.41 -1.52
N ASP A 227 2.50 -12.39 -2.80
CA ASP A 227 3.71 -12.95 -3.39
C ASP A 227 4.97 -12.09 -3.10
N GLY A 228 4.82 -10.94 -2.44
CA GLY A 228 5.88 -10.01 -2.07
C GLY A 228 6.32 -9.08 -3.20
N TRP A 229 5.65 -9.12 -4.35
CA TRP A 229 5.94 -8.23 -5.46
C TRP A 229 5.44 -6.81 -5.19
N VAL A 230 6.23 -5.82 -5.61
CA VAL A 230 5.88 -4.40 -5.49
C VAL A 230 5.32 -3.92 -6.83
N TYR A 231 4.15 -3.28 -6.76
CA TYR A 231 3.43 -2.72 -7.90
C TYR A 231 3.31 -1.22 -7.75
N LEU A 232 3.44 -0.49 -8.84
CA LEU A 232 3.37 0.98 -8.89
C LEU A 232 2.30 1.41 -9.89
N SER A 233 1.38 2.26 -9.48
CA SER A 233 0.46 2.98 -10.38
C SER A 233 0.78 4.49 -10.40
N SER A 234 0.12 5.21 -11.30
CA SER A 234 0.25 6.65 -11.44
C SER A 234 -0.98 7.24 -12.11
N GLU A 235 -1.13 8.56 -12.07
CA GLU A 235 -2.15 9.25 -12.83
C GLU A 235 -1.97 9.10 -14.36
N GLY A 236 -3.05 9.39 -15.08
CA GLY A 236 -3.22 9.34 -16.52
C GLY A 236 -4.23 8.27 -16.97
N GLU A 237 -5.10 8.64 -17.91
CA GLU A 237 -5.89 7.66 -18.65
C GLU A 237 -4.98 6.58 -19.24
N HIS A 238 -5.36 5.32 -19.05
CA HIS A 238 -4.57 4.18 -19.51
C HIS A 238 -3.12 4.18 -18.97
N SER A 239 -2.92 4.67 -17.75
CA SER A 239 -1.63 4.59 -17.07
C SER A 239 -1.20 3.13 -16.87
N ARG A 240 0.13 2.94 -16.81
CA ARG A 240 0.74 1.62 -16.64
C ARG A 240 0.83 1.28 -15.15
N VAL A 241 0.54 0.03 -14.83
CA VAL A 241 0.98 -0.58 -13.58
C VAL A 241 2.33 -1.25 -13.84
N LEU A 242 3.34 -0.81 -13.10
CA LEU A 242 4.70 -1.35 -13.17
C LEU A 242 4.89 -2.37 -12.05
N ARG A 243 5.60 -3.47 -12.33
CA ARG A 243 5.97 -4.48 -11.35
C ARG A 243 7.48 -4.54 -11.16
N ASP A 244 7.95 -4.56 -9.92
CA ASP A 244 9.38 -4.65 -9.62
C ASP A 244 9.92 -6.07 -9.57
N VAL A 245 10.77 -6.43 -10.54
CA VAL A 245 11.46 -7.73 -10.60
C VAL A 245 12.74 -7.82 -9.77
N ALA A 246 13.23 -6.73 -9.17
CA ALA A 246 14.40 -6.79 -8.28
C ALA A 246 14.07 -7.40 -6.91
N VAL A 247 12.92 -7.08 -6.31
CA VAL A 247 12.46 -7.69 -5.04
C VAL A 247 12.25 -9.22 -5.18
N SER A 248 12.05 -9.71 -6.40
CA SER A 248 11.73 -11.12 -6.68
C SER A 248 12.91 -12.09 -6.80
N ALA A 249 14.14 -11.59 -6.98
CA ALA A 249 15.30 -12.45 -7.20
C ALA A 249 15.61 -13.39 -6.01
N TRP A 250 15.01 -13.14 -4.84
CA TRP A 250 15.17 -13.98 -3.64
C TRP A 250 13.98 -14.89 -3.32
N GLY A 251 12.82 -14.71 -3.96
CA GLY A 251 11.74 -15.71 -3.93
C GLY A 251 12.21 -17.05 -4.52
N TRP A 252 13.08 -16.99 -5.53
CA TRP A 252 13.71 -18.16 -6.15
C TRP A 252 14.75 -18.86 -5.26
N LEU A 253 15.49 -18.11 -4.42
CA LEU A 253 16.52 -18.70 -3.54
C LEU A 253 15.92 -19.43 -2.33
N ARG A 254 14.73 -19.06 -1.86
CA ARG A 254 14.01 -19.85 -0.85
C ARG A 254 13.55 -21.20 -1.39
N SER A 255 13.14 -21.28 -2.65
CA SER A 255 12.75 -22.55 -3.30
C SER A 255 13.96 -23.44 -3.62
N ALA A 256 15.10 -22.86 -3.99
CA ALA A 256 16.31 -23.62 -4.31
C ALA A 256 16.99 -24.24 -3.06
N VAL A 257 16.96 -23.56 -1.90
CA VAL A 257 17.54 -24.10 -0.65
C VAL A 257 16.68 -25.22 -0.05
N VAL A 258 15.36 -25.18 -0.23
CA VAL A 258 14.46 -26.28 0.18
C VAL A 258 14.63 -27.51 -0.72
N PHE A 259 14.90 -27.33 -2.03
CA PHE A 259 15.22 -28.46 -2.93
C PHE A 259 16.62 -29.04 -2.72
N ALA A 260 17.62 -28.21 -2.43
CA ALA A 260 18.98 -28.68 -2.15
C ALA A 260 19.09 -29.42 -0.79
N GLY A 261 18.31 -29.01 0.22
CA GLY A 261 18.25 -29.71 1.51
C GLY A 261 17.56 -31.08 1.47
N GLY A 262 16.58 -31.26 0.56
CA GLY A 262 15.93 -32.55 0.31
C GLY A 262 16.79 -33.51 -0.52
N ALA A 263 17.49 -32.99 -1.53
CA ALA A 263 18.37 -33.81 -2.38
C ALA A 263 19.65 -34.27 -1.68
N LEU A 264 20.20 -33.49 -0.74
CA LEU A 264 21.42 -33.88 -0.02
C LEU A 264 21.18 -34.93 1.08
N ARG A 265 19.95 -35.03 1.61
CA ARG A 265 19.55 -36.11 2.54
C ARG A 265 19.34 -37.47 1.86
N LEU A 266 19.10 -37.48 0.54
CA LEU A 266 19.01 -38.70 -0.27
C LEU A 266 20.36 -39.19 -0.81
N LEU A 267 21.42 -38.37 -0.73
CA LEU A 267 22.77 -38.71 -1.22
C LEU A 267 23.78 -39.06 -0.12
N LEU A 268 23.46 -38.88 1.17
CA LEU A 268 24.39 -39.14 2.30
C LEU A 268 23.82 -40.07 3.38
N GLY A 269 22.79 -40.86 3.07
CA GLY A 269 21.97 -41.55 4.07
C GLY A 269 21.84 -43.06 3.98
N HIS A 270 22.83 -43.82 3.48
CA HIS A 270 22.86 -45.28 3.66
C HIS A 270 24.29 -45.79 3.93
N GLY A 271 24.76 -45.54 5.15
CA GLY A 271 25.75 -46.38 5.81
C GLY A 271 25.03 -47.30 6.80
N GLN A 272 24.62 -48.48 6.35
CA GLN A 272 24.24 -49.60 7.22
C GLN A 272 25.44 -50.55 7.29
N ALA A 273 25.95 -50.76 8.49
CA ALA A 273 26.58 -52.00 8.92
C ALA A 273 26.19 -52.20 10.40
N PRO A 274 25.93 -53.43 10.82
CA PRO A 274 27.05 -54.30 11.22
C PRO A 274 27.46 -55.33 10.18
#